data_AF-A0A550GI00-F1
#
_entry.id   AF-A0A550GI00-F1
#
_cell.length_a   1.000
_cell.length_b   1.000
_cell.length_c   1.000
_cell.angle_alpha   90.00
_cell.angle_beta   90.00
_cell.angle_gamma   90.00
#
_symmetry.space_group_name_H-M   'P 1'
#
loop_
_entity.id
_entity.type
_entity.pdbx_description
1 polymer ?
#
loop_
_entity_poly.entity_id
_entity_poly.type
_entity_poly.pdbx_seq_one_letter_code
_entity_poly.pdbx_strand_id
1 'polypeptide(L)'
;EELLLDRAQLLTLTAPEMTVLVGGMRVLNANFGQSRHGVFTKRPETLTNDFFVNLLDMSTTWKATSEDEDVFEGLDRATGELKWTGTRVDLIFGSNSQLRALAEVYGCKDSQEKFLHDFVAVWSKVMNLDRFDLAGS
;
A
#
# COMPACT_ATOMS: atom_id res chain seq x y z
N GLU A 1 8.84 7.81 6.87
CA GLU A 1 8.27 6.67 7.62
C GLU A 1 7.47 7.15 8.83
N GLU A 2 8.05 7.92 9.74
CA GLU A 2 7.36 8.45 10.93
C GLU A 2 6.03 9.15 10.61
N LEU A 3 5.97 9.97 9.55
CA LEU A 3 4.74 10.66 9.14
C LEU A 3 3.60 9.71 8.73
N LEU A 4 3.90 8.51 8.22
CA LEU A 4 2.87 7.52 7.88
C LEU A 4 2.30 6.89 9.14
N LEU A 5 3.17 6.53 10.09
CA LEU A 5 2.80 5.94 11.37
C LEU A 5 2.01 6.94 12.22
N ASP A 6 2.45 8.20 12.25
CA ASP A 6 1.76 9.29 12.94
C ASP A 6 0.34 9.53 12.37
N ARG A 7 0.20 9.56 11.03
CA ARG A 7 -1.12 9.64 10.38
C ARG A 7 -2.01 8.44 10.68
N ALA A 8 -1.45 7.23 10.71
CA ALA A 8 -2.20 6.04 11.07
C ALA A 8 -2.71 6.11 12.52
N GLN A 9 -1.89 6.62 13.44
CA GLN A 9 -2.26 6.84 14.83
C GLN A 9 -3.39 7.87 14.97
N LEU A 10 -3.32 8.99 14.25
CA LEU A 10 -4.38 10.01 14.24
C LEU A 10 -5.73 9.46 13.73
N LEU A 11 -5.69 8.52 12.79
CA LEU A 11 -6.87 7.84 12.25
C LEU A 11 -7.30 6.60 13.06
N THR A 12 -6.68 6.36 14.23
CA THR A 12 -6.95 5.19 15.09
C THR A 12 -6.82 3.84 14.37
N LEU A 13 -5.93 3.77 13.38
CA LEU A 13 -5.72 2.58 12.56
C LEU A 13 -4.69 1.65 13.22
N THR A 14 -5.00 0.38 13.23
CA THR A 14 -4.05 -0.69 13.52
C THR A 14 -3.09 -0.89 12.34
N ALA A 15 -1.95 -1.56 12.58
CA ALA A 15 -1.00 -1.85 11.50
C ALA A 15 -1.63 -2.62 10.31
N PRO A 16 -2.45 -3.68 10.51
CA PRO A 16 -3.14 -4.35 9.41
C PRO A 16 -4.11 -3.44 8.64
N GLU A 17 -4.88 -2.61 9.34
CA GLU A 17 -5.81 -1.66 8.72
C GLU A 17 -5.07 -0.64 7.86
N MET A 18 -3.96 -0.09 8.37
CA MET A 18 -3.10 0.82 7.63
C MET A 18 -2.49 0.15 6.39
N THR A 19 -2.00 -1.08 6.52
CA THR A 19 -1.46 -1.86 5.40
C THR A 19 -2.49 -2.00 4.27
N VAL A 20 -3.69 -2.48 4.58
CA VAL A 20 -4.75 -2.69 3.58
C VAL A 20 -5.18 -1.39 2.95
N LEU A 21 -5.39 -0.34 3.76
CA LEU A 21 -5.80 0.97 3.27
C LEU A 21 -4.79 1.55 2.28
N VAL A 22 -3.48 1.49 2.60
CA VAL A 22 -2.44 1.98 1.68
C VAL A 22 -2.42 1.18 0.39
N GLY A 23 -2.43 -0.15 0.46
CA GLY A 23 -2.41 -1.00 -0.73
C GLY A 23 -3.61 -0.75 -1.66
N GLY A 24 -4.81 -0.62 -1.09
CA GLY A 24 -6.02 -0.33 -1.86
C GLY A 24 -6.05 1.07 -2.46
N MET A 25 -5.62 2.09 -1.70
CA MET A 25 -5.56 3.47 -2.22
C MET A 25 -4.58 3.61 -3.39
N ARG A 26 -3.48 2.84 -3.38
CA ARG A 26 -2.53 2.81 -4.49
C ARG A 26 -3.11 2.23 -5.77
N VAL A 27 -3.78 1.07 -5.71
CA VAL A 27 -4.38 0.47 -6.91
C VAL A 27 -5.58 1.26 -7.42
N LEU A 28 -6.28 1.98 -6.54
CA LEU A 28 -7.35 2.92 -6.91
C LEU A 28 -6.83 4.26 -7.47
N ASN A 29 -5.51 4.42 -7.63
CA ASN A 29 -4.88 5.62 -8.17
C ASN A 29 -5.25 6.91 -7.41
N ALA A 30 -5.46 6.80 -6.09
CA ALA A 30 -5.83 7.92 -5.22
C ALA A 30 -4.62 8.75 -4.76
N ASN A 31 -3.60 8.86 -5.61
CA ASN A 31 -2.38 9.59 -5.31
C ASN A 31 -2.55 11.10 -5.57
N PHE A 32 -1.94 11.92 -4.71
CA PHE A 32 -1.91 13.37 -4.92
C PHE A 32 -1.22 13.70 -6.25
N GLY A 33 -1.82 14.60 -7.03
CA GLY A 33 -1.31 14.99 -8.34
C GLY A 33 -1.27 13.85 -9.38
N GLN A 34 -2.01 12.75 -9.16
CA GLN A 34 -2.01 11.57 -10.03
C GLN A 34 -0.62 10.95 -10.26
N SER A 35 0.27 11.08 -9.27
CA SER A 35 1.59 10.42 -9.32
C SER A 35 1.44 8.91 -9.45
N ARG A 36 2.34 8.28 -10.22
CA ARG A 36 2.38 6.83 -10.42
C ARG A 36 3.11 6.07 -9.32
N HIS A 37 3.68 6.76 -8.33
CA HIS A 37 4.44 6.10 -7.27
C HIS A 37 3.56 5.16 -6.45
N GLY A 38 4.01 3.92 -6.29
CA GLY A 38 3.28 2.91 -5.55
C GLY A 38 2.10 2.29 -6.29
N VAL A 39 1.74 2.74 -7.50
CA VAL A 39 0.63 2.18 -8.30
C VAL A 39 1.10 0.89 -8.98
N PHE A 40 1.33 -0.16 -8.19
CA PHE A 40 1.84 -1.43 -8.68
C PHE A 40 0.70 -2.30 -9.23
N THR A 41 0.06 -1.81 -10.29
CA THR A 41 -0.98 -2.54 -11.03
C THR A 41 -1.00 -2.09 -12.47
N LYS A 42 -1.48 -2.97 -13.35
CA LYS A 42 -1.78 -2.65 -14.76
C LYS A 42 -3.25 -2.28 -14.96
N ARG A 43 -4.07 -2.36 -13.90
CA ARG A 43 -5.51 -2.09 -13.90
C ARG A 43 -5.83 -1.05 -12.82
N PRO A 44 -5.37 0.21 -12.97
CA PRO A 44 -5.71 1.25 -12.02
C PRO A 44 -7.23 1.39 -11.91
N GLU A 45 -7.70 1.90 -10.77
CA GLU A 45 -9.13 2.08 -10.46
C GLU A 45 -9.90 0.76 -10.26
N THR A 46 -9.19 -0.38 -10.26
CA THR A 46 -9.76 -1.68 -9.88
C THR A 46 -9.20 -2.12 -8.53
N LEU A 47 -10.08 -2.30 -7.55
CA LEU A 47 -9.67 -2.74 -6.22
C LEU A 47 -9.19 -4.19 -6.26
N THR A 48 -7.88 -4.38 -6.10
CA THR A 48 -7.18 -5.67 -6.17
C THR A 48 -6.01 -5.68 -5.17
N ASN A 49 -5.50 -6.85 -4.84
CA ASN A 49 -4.29 -6.98 -4.02
C ASN A 49 -2.97 -6.85 -4.83
N ASP A 50 -3.05 -6.34 -6.07
CA ASP A 50 -1.91 -6.21 -6.99
C ASP A 50 -0.73 -5.45 -6.36
N PHE A 51 -1.00 -4.47 -5.48
CA PHE A 51 0.05 -3.75 -4.75
C PHE A 51 1.01 -4.70 -4.01
N PHE A 52 0.47 -5.62 -3.21
CA PHE A 52 1.28 -6.54 -2.40
C PHE A 52 1.93 -7.62 -3.26
N VAL A 53 1.19 -8.14 -4.24
CA VAL A 53 1.71 -9.15 -5.18
C VAL A 53 2.96 -8.62 -5.89
N ASN A 54 2.90 -7.39 -6.41
CA ASN A 54 4.01 -6.80 -7.17
C ASN A 54 5.12 -6.25 -6.28
N LEU A 55 4.80 -5.78 -5.06
CA LEU A 55 5.82 -5.34 -4.09
C LEU A 55 6.68 -6.51 -3.61
N LEU A 56 6.09 -7.68 -3.39
CA LEU A 56 6.76 -8.88 -2.87
C LEU A 56 7.36 -9.76 -3.97
N ASP A 57 7.13 -9.41 -5.24
CA ASP A 57 7.69 -10.12 -6.39
C ASP A 57 9.22 -9.97 -6.43
N MET A 58 9.90 -11.08 -6.16
CA MET A 58 11.37 -11.17 -6.15
C MET A 58 12.02 -10.99 -7.54
N SER A 59 11.24 -10.97 -8.62
CA SER A 59 11.71 -10.59 -9.95
C SER A 59 11.94 -9.09 -10.08
N THR A 60 11.43 -8.27 -9.15
CA THR A 60 11.64 -6.82 -9.12
C THR A 60 12.76 -6.48 -8.14
N THR A 61 13.74 -5.68 -8.58
CA THR A 61 14.79 -5.12 -7.72
C THR A 61 14.59 -3.63 -7.56
N TRP A 62 14.72 -3.12 -6.33
CA TRP A 62 14.49 -1.72 -6.02
C TRP A 62 15.81 -0.96 -5.87
N LYS A 63 15.94 0.18 -6.53
CA LYS A 63 17.10 1.08 -6.45
C LYS A 63 16.65 2.51 -6.19
N ALA A 64 17.32 3.20 -5.28
CA ALA A 64 17.06 4.63 -5.05
C ALA A 64 17.48 5.45 -6.28
N THR A 65 16.69 6.46 -6.63
CA THR A 65 16.97 7.34 -7.77
C THR A 65 17.82 8.55 -7.42
N SER A 66 17.96 8.86 -6.13
CA SER A 66 18.75 9.99 -5.63
C SER A 66 19.27 9.71 -4.21
N GLU A 67 20.21 10.55 -3.76
CA GLU A 67 20.78 10.49 -2.40
C GLU A 67 19.76 10.69 -1.28
N ASP A 68 18.65 11.39 -1.56
CA ASP A 68 17.57 11.62 -0.59
C ASP A 68 16.74 10.35 -0.31
N GLU A 69 16.90 9.31 -1.13
CA GLU A 69 16.23 8.00 -1.01
C GLU A 69 14.70 8.09 -0.84
N ASP A 70 14.07 9.12 -1.41
CA ASP A 70 12.63 9.33 -1.31
C ASP A 70 11.86 8.64 -2.44
N VAL A 71 12.52 8.41 -3.57
CA VAL A 71 11.98 7.74 -4.75
C VAL A 71 12.90 6.57 -5.15
N PHE A 72 12.26 5.48 -5.55
CA PHE A 72 12.89 4.24 -5.92
C PHE A 72 12.33 3.73 -7.25
N GLU A 73 13.21 3.19 -8.08
CA GLU A 73 12.88 2.47 -9.30
C GLU A 73 12.87 0.97 -9.03
N GLY A 74 11.75 0.32 -9.36
CA GLY A 74 11.60 -1.12 -9.40
C GLY A 74 11.90 -1.62 -10.80
N LEU A 75 13.05 -2.28 -10.97
CA LEU A 75 13.52 -2.81 -12.24
C LEU A 75 13.28 -4.31 -12.31
N ASP A 76 12.97 -4.84 -13.49
CA ASP A 76 13.04 -6.28 -13.73
C ASP A 76 14.48 -6.77 -13.52
N ARG A 77 14.65 -7.81 -12.71
CA ARG A 77 15.96 -8.32 -12.33
C ARG A 77 16.72 -8.97 -13.49
N ALA A 78 16.00 -9.51 -14.48
CA ALA A 78 16.60 -10.21 -15.61
C ALA A 78 16.92 -9.24 -16.76
N THR A 79 16.00 -8.32 -17.07
CA THR A 79 16.14 -7.41 -18.23
C THR A 79 16.69 -6.03 -17.85
N GLY A 80 16.54 -5.61 -16.60
CA GLY A 80 16.84 -4.26 -16.16
C GLY A 80 15.79 -3.23 -16.55
N GLU A 81 14.66 -3.65 -17.14
CA GLU A 81 13.59 -2.74 -17.56
C GLU A 81 12.85 -2.14 -16.36
N LEU A 82 12.51 -0.86 -16.44
CA LEU A 82 11.71 -0.19 -15.43
C LEU A 82 10.28 -0.77 -15.39
N LYS A 83 9.93 -1.42 -14.27
CA LYS A 83 8.57 -1.92 -14.01
C LYS A 83 7.75 -0.90 -13.25
N TRP A 84 8.30 -0.34 -12.17
CA TRP A 84 7.56 0.46 -11.20
C TRP A 84 8.39 1.61 -10.65
N THR A 85 7.73 2.62 -10.10
CA THR A 85 8.36 3.59 -9.20
C THR A 85 7.61 3.62 -7.87
N GLY A 86 8.31 3.79 -6.77
CA GLY A 86 7.74 3.82 -5.43
C GLY A 86 8.47 4.79 -4.54
N THR A 87 7.83 5.18 -3.45
CA THR A 87 8.43 5.99 -2.39
C THR A 87 8.78 5.14 -1.18
N ARG A 88 9.45 5.74 -0.20
CA ARG A 88 9.72 5.10 1.10
C ARG A 88 8.44 4.60 1.79
N VAL A 89 7.31 5.28 1.60
CA VAL A 89 5.99 4.87 2.13
C VAL A 89 5.49 3.58 1.51
N ASP A 90 5.85 3.31 0.25
CA ASP A 90 5.41 2.10 -0.45
C ASP A 90 6.33 0.92 -0.13
N LEU A 91 7.64 1.16 -0.09
CA LEU A 91 8.63 0.11 0.10
C LEU A 91 8.79 -0.35 1.55
N ILE A 92 8.34 0.44 2.54
CA ILE A 92 8.35 0.05 3.94
C ILE A 92 7.62 -1.27 4.21
N PHE A 93 6.55 -1.55 3.45
CA PHE A 93 5.81 -2.81 3.52
C PHE A 93 6.60 -4.01 2.99
N GLY A 94 7.70 -3.79 2.27
CA GLY A 94 8.61 -4.82 1.79
C GLY A 94 9.89 -4.96 2.63
N SER A 95 10.26 -3.92 3.39
CA SER A 95 11.54 -3.84 4.12
C SER A 95 11.42 -3.97 5.64
N ASN A 96 10.33 -3.49 6.26
CA ASN A 96 10.08 -3.66 7.69
C ASN A 96 9.51 -5.07 7.94
N SER A 97 10.11 -5.84 8.83
CA SER A 97 9.74 -7.25 9.05
C SER A 97 8.29 -7.46 9.49
N GLN A 98 7.74 -6.57 10.33
CA GLN A 98 6.36 -6.66 10.79
C GLN A 98 5.37 -6.30 9.69
N LEU A 99 5.62 -5.20 8.97
CA LEU A 99 4.75 -4.79 7.87
C LEU A 99 4.85 -5.74 6.68
N ARG A 100 6.03 -6.35 6.47
CA ARG A 100 6.23 -7.38 5.47
C ARG A 100 5.41 -8.62 5.75
N ALA A 101 5.36 -9.08 7.00
CA ALA A 101 4.50 -10.20 7.37
C ALA A 101 3.03 -9.91 7.06
N LEU A 102 2.56 -8.67 7.28
CA LEU A 102 1.20 -8.25 6.90
C LEU A 102 1.02 -8.19 5.39
N ALA A 103 2.00 -7.65 4.66
CA ALA A 103 1.99 -7.60 3.20
C ALA A 103 1.93 -9.01 2.60
N GLU A 104 2.65 -9.98 3.16
CA GLU A 104 2.66 -11.37 2.70
C GLU A 104 1.27 -12.02 2.83
N VAL A 105 0.53 -11.73 3.91
CA VAL A 105 -0.86 -12.19 4.06
C VAL A 105 -1.75 -11.72 2.91
N TYR A 106 -1.62 -10.46 2.48
CA TYR A 106 -2.41 -9.90 1.37
C TYR A 106 -1.78 -10.10 -0.01
N GLY A 107 -0.53 -10.56 -0.08
CA GLY A 107 0.17 -10.90 -1.32
C GLY A 107 -0.10 -12.34 -1.79
N CYS A 108 -0.68 -13.19 -0.92
CA CYS A 108 -1.05 -14.56 -1.26
C CYS A 108 -2.16 -14.62 -2.32
N LYS A 109 -2.12 -15.65 -3.17
CA LYS A 109 -3.05 -15.84 -4.30
C LYS A 109 -4.51 -15.96 -3.88
N ASP A 110 -4.77 -16.50 -2.71
CA ASP A 110 -6.10 -16.73 -2.11
C ASP A 110 -6.59 -15.57 -1.23
N SER A 111 -5.79 -14.50 -1.08
CA SER A 111 -6.10 -13.39 -0.18
C SER A 111 -6.96 -12.29 -0.79
N GLN A 112 -7.34 -12.37 -2.07
CA GLN A 112 -8.06 -11.30 -2.77
C GLN A 112 -9.40 -10.97 -2.10
N GLU A 113 -10.21 -11.97 -1.75
CA GLU A 113 -11.50 -11.77 -1.10
C GLU A 113 -11.33 -11.14 0.29
N LYS A 114 -10.39 -11.66 1.08
CA LYS A 114 -10.02 -11.09 2.38
C LYS A 114 -9.59 -9.63 2.26
N PHE A 115 -8.71 -9.32 1.31
CA PHE A 115 -8.24 -7.96 1.05
C PHE A 115 -9.39 -7.01 0.73
N LEU A 116 -10.34 -7.42 -0.11
CA LEU A 116 -11.52 -6.61 -0.44
C LEU A 116 -12.36 -6.31 0.80
N HIS A 117 -12.68 -7.35 1.59
CA HIS A 117 -13.47 -7.19 2.81
C HIS A 117 -12.78 -6.28 3.82
N ASP A 118 -11.49 -6.50 4.08
CA ASP A 118 -10.73 -5.70 5.02
C ASP A 118 -10.58 -4.25 4.54
N PHE A 119 -10.43 -4.03 3.23
CA PHE A 119 -10.34 -2.68 2.65
C PHE A 119 -11.66 -1.92 2.81
N VAL A 120 -12.79 -2.55 2.50
CA VAL A 120 -14.11 -1.93 2.66
C VAL A 120 -14.38 -1.62 4.13
N ALA A 121 -14.01 -2.52 5.04
CA ALA A 121 -14.18 -2.32 6.47
C ALA A 121 -13.36 -1.11 6.98
N VAL A 122 -12.07 -1.03 6.64
CA VAL A 122 -11.23 0.11 7.05
C VAL A 122 -11.65 1.41 6.37
N TRP A 123 -12.04 1.38 5.10
CA TRP A 123 -12.55 2.56 4.41
C TRP A 123 -13.81 3.09 5.09
N SER A 124 -14.76 2.20 5.39
CA SER A 124 -15.98 2.56 6.12
C SER A 124 -15.68 3.09 7.52
N LYS A 125 -14.70 2.53 8.23
CA LYS A 125 -14.24 3.04 9.53
C LYS A 125 -13.75 4.48 9.38
N VAL A 126 -12.81 4.73 8.47
CA VAL A 126 -12.22 6.09 8.26
C VAL A 126 -13.28 7.10 7.88
N MET A 127 -14.22 6.75 6.99
CA MET A 127 -15.32 7.65 6.59
C MET A 127 -16.30 7.99 7.73
N ASN A 128 -16.32 7.22 8.82
CA ASN A 128 -17.22 7.41 9.95
C ASN A 128 -16.51 7.90 11.23
N LEU A 129 -15.19 8.17 11.21
CA LEU A 129 -14.45 8.60 12.41
C LEU A 129 -14.99 9.90 13.04
N ASP A 130 -15.58 10.78 12.23
CA ASP A 130 -16.18 12.03 12.71
C ASP A 130 -17.69 11.93 13.00
N ARG A 131 -18.30 10.76 12.82
CA ARG A 131 -19.74 10.51 13.03
C ARG A 131 -20.08 10.17 14.48
N PHE A 132 -19.74 11.07 15.40
CA PHE A 132 -20.11 10.96 16.82
C PHE A 132 -21.63 11.00 17.04
N ASP A 133 -22.40 11.45 16.05
CA ASP A 133 -23.88 11.48 16.02
C ASP A 133 -24.51 10.09 15.96
N LEU A 134 -23.81 9.08 15.44
CA LEU A 134 -24.30 7.70 15.32
C LEU A 134 -23.95 6.81 16.51
N ALA A 135 -23.01 7.22 17.36
CA ALA A 135 -22.61 6.49 18.57
C ALA A 135 -23.57 6.72 19.76
N GLY A 136 -24.61 7.54 19.58
CA GLY A 136 -25.64 7.84 20.57
C GLY A 136 -27.02 7.32 20.15
N SER A 137 -27.23 6.01 20.24
CA SER A 137 -28.57 5.39 20.36
C SER A 137 -28.48 4.03 21.03
#